data_AF-X1MCD1-F1
#
_entry.id   AF-X1MCD1-F1
#
_cell.length_a   1.000
_cell.length_b   1.000
_cell.length_c   1.000
_cell.angle_alpha   90.00
_cell.angle_beta   90.00
_cell.angle_gamma   90.00
#
_symmetry.space_group_name_H-M   'P 1'
#
loop_
_entity.id
_entity.type
_entity.pdbx_description
1 polymer ?
#
loop_
_entity_poly.entity_id
_entity_poly.type
_entity_poly.pdbx_seq_one_letter_code
_entity_poly.pdbx_strand_id
1 'polypeptide(L)'
;MVKRGDKVLTGQKIGDSERFVNAPVHATISGEISATTTVINPPTGQPVAALVITSDGADRWVELEAPGKPEALSVKEILGKIREAGMVGLGGATFPTHVKL
;
A
#
# COMPACT_ATOMS: atom_id res chain seq x y z
N MET A 1 -5.98 -3.82 -10.71
CA MET A 1 -4.64 -3.82 -10.09
C MET A 1 -4.01 -5.21 -10.28
N VAL A 2 -2.72 -5.39 -9.98
CA VAL A 2 -1.85 -6.54 -10.36
C VAL A 2 -2.52 -7.92 -10.34
N LYS A 3 -2.03 -8.84 -11.17
CA LYS A 3 -2.50 -10.23 -11.28
C LYS A 3 -1.38 -11.24 -11.10
N ARG A 4 -1.74 -12.52 -10.94
CA ARG A 4 -0.78 -13.62 -10.89
C ARG A 4 0.17 -13.60 -12.11
N GLY A 5 1.46 -13.74 -11.85
CA GLY A 5 2.53 -13.67 -12.86
C GLY A 5 3.13 -12.27 -13.06
N ASP A 6 2.50 -11.22 -12.55
CA ASP A 6 3.07 -9.87 -12.63
C ASP A 6 4.30 -9.75 -11.74
N LYS A 7 5.34 -9.10 -12.26
CA LYS A 7 6.49 -8.66 -11.45
C LYS A 7 6.11 -7.38 -10.69
N VAL A 8 6.55 -7.31 -9.44
CA VAL A 8 6.35 -6.15 -8.57
C VAL A 8 7.66 -5.71 -7.93
N LEU A 9 7.75 -4.41 -7.66
CA LEU A 9 8.86 -3.78 -6.94
C LEU A 9 8.48 -3.53 -5.48
N THR A 10 9.47 -3.48 -4.59
CA THR A 10 9.28 -3.05 -3.20
C THR A 10 8.71 -1.63 -3.18
N GLY A 11 7.64 -1.41 -2.41
CA GLY A 11 6.94 -0.12 -2.35
C GLY A 11 5.96 0.13 -3.51
N GLN A 12 5.78 -0.80 -4.45
CA GLN A 12 4.80 -0.65 -5.54
C GLN A 12 3.37 -0.81 -5.02
N LYS A 13 2.46 0.08 -5.41
CA LYS A 13 1.02 -0.03 -5.10
C LYS A 13 0.42 -1.25 -5.79
N ILE A 14 -0.16 -2.17 -5.01
CA ILE A 14 -0.72 -3.45 -5.49
C ILE A 14 -2.21 -3.63 -5.15
N GLY A 15 -2.75 -2.82 -4.25
CA GLY A 15 -4.19 -2.73 -3.99
C GLY A 15 -4.61 -1.30 -3.66
N ASP A 16 -5.80 -0.89 -4.13
CA ASP A 16 -6.37 0.43 -3.89
C ASP A 16 -7.89 0.38 -4.02
N SER A 17 -8.58 1.40 -3.51
CA SER A 17 -10.02 1.56 -3.53
C SER A 17 -10.39 3.02 -3.71
N GLU A 18 -11.43 3.30 -4.51
CA GLU A 18 -11.99 4.65 -4.66
C GLU A 18 -12.84 5.09 -3.47
N ARG A 19 -13.11 4.18 -2.52
CA ARG A 19 -13.88 4.50 -1.31
C ARG A 19 -13.07 5.41 -0.39
N PHE A 20 -13.72 6.48 0.08
CA PHE A 20 -13.08 7.54 0.86
C PHE A 20 -12.30 7.06 2.10
N VAL A 21 -12.85 6.14 2.91
CA VAL A 21 -12.19 5.67 4.15
C VAL A 21 -11.37 4.40 3.90
N ASN A 22 -10.37 4.48 3.01
CA ASN A 22 -9.46 3.37 2.67
C ASN A 22 -8.03 3.86 2.46
N ALA A 23 -7.04 3.00 2.72
CA ALA A 23 -5.63 3.27 2.40
C ALA A 23 -5.14 2.28 1.34
N PRO A 24 -4.39 2.73 0.31
CA PRO A 24 -3.66 1.85 -0.60
C PRO A 24 -2.74 0.88 0.12
N VAL A 25 -2.55 -0.31 -0.47
CA VAL A 25 -1.60 -1.32 0.00
C VAL A 25 -0.46 -1.50 -1.01
N HIS A 26 0.74 -1.65 -0.48
CA HIS A 26 1.98 -1.70 -1.25
C HIS A 26 2.69 -3.04 -1.08
N ALA A 27 3.41 -3.48 -2.11
CA ALA A 27 4.26 -4.66 -2.05
C ALA A 27 5.39 -4.43 -1.05
N THR A 28 5.55 -5.38 -0.13
CA THR A 28 6.59 -5.31 0.92
C THR A 28 7.96 -5.77 0.43
N ILE A 29 8.03 -6.45 -0.73
CA ILE A 29 9.25 -6.98 -1.35
C ILE A 29 9.10 -6.98 -2.88
N SER A 30 10.23 -6.96 -3.59
CA SER A 30 10.25 -7.23 -5.03
C SER A 30 10.11 -8.71 -5.33
N GLY A 31 9.50 -9.02 -6.47
CA GLY A 31 9.30 -10.40 -6.87
C GLY A 31 8.17 -10.57 -7.87
N GLU A 32 7.48 -11.69 -7.76
CA GLU A 32 6.33 -12.04 -8.61
C GLU A 32 5.10 -12.36 -7.76
N ILE A 33 3.93 -11.94 -8.24
CA ILE A 33 2.65 -12.39 -7.67
C ILE A 33 2.45 -13.87 -8.01
N SER A 34 2.82 -14.77 -7.09
CA SER A 34 2.77 -16.20 -7.32
C SER A 34 1.38 -16.80 -7.13
N ALA A 35 0.55 -16.18 -6.28
CA ALA A 35 -0.82 -16.58 -6.04
C ALA A 35 -1.72 -15.43 -5.57
N THR A 36 -3.02 -15.59 -5.84
CA THR A 36 -4.10 -14.88 -5.15
C THR A 36 -4.85 -15.93 -4.32
N THR A 37 -4.99 -15.69 -3.03
CA THR A 37 -5.54 -16.66 -2.08
C THR A 37 -6.44 -15.97 -1.06
N THR A 38 -7.01 -16.75 -0.15
CA THR A 38 -7.76 -16.27 1.00
C THR A 38 -7.00 -16.65 2.27
N VAL A 39 -6.85 -15.70 3.19
CA VAL A 39 -6.24 -15.90 4.52
C VAL A 39 -7.20 -15.46 5.61
N ILE A 40 -7.02 -15.96 6.82
CA ILE A 40 -7.76 -15.46 7.99
C ILE A 40 -7.06 -14.20 8.49
N ASN A 41 -7.79 -13.09 8.53
CA ASN A 41 -7.31 -11.85 9.12
C ASN A 41 -7.16 -12.02 10.64
N PRO A 42 -5.94 -11.94 11.22
CA PRO A 42 -5.75 -12.25 12.64
C PRO A 42 -6.56 -11.36 13.59
N PRO A 43 -6.70 -10.03 13.34
CA PRO A 43 -7.52 -9.17 14.20
C PRO A 43 -9.03 -9.47 14.19
N THR A 44 -9.61 -9.81 13.04
CA THR A 44 -11.08 -9.94 12.89
C THR A 44 -11.59 -11.39 12.81
N GLY A 45 -10.69 -12.36 12.58
CA GLY A 45 -11.04 -13.76 12.35
C GLY A 45 -11.76 -14.04 11.02
N GLN A 46 -11.93 -13.03 10.17
CA GLN A 46 -12.67 -13.16 8.90
C GLN A 46 -11.74 -13.58 7.74
N PRO A 47 -12.24 -14.36 6.77
CA PRO A 47 -11.51 -14.64 5.54
C PRO A 47 -11.38 -13.35 4.71
N VAL A 48 -10.16 -13.06 4.25
CA VAL A 48 -9.84 -11.91 3.39
C VAL A 48 -8.99 -12.33 2.20
N ALA A 49 -9.16 -11.65 1.07
CA ALA A 49 -8.31 -11.86 -0.10
C ALA A 49 -6.87 -11.41 0.20
N ALA A 50 -5.89 -12.17 -0.30
CA ALA A 50 -4.47 -11.91 -0.14
C ALA A 50 -3.71 -12.19 -1.43
N LEU A 51 -2.64 -11.42 -1.64
CA LEU A 51 -1.66 -11.64 -2.70
C LEU A 51 -0.40 -12.23 -2.08
N VAL A 52 0.12 -13.30 -2.68
CA VAL A 52 1.39 -13.92 -2.29
C VAL A 52 2.46 -13.44 -3.25
N ILE A 53 3.54 -12.86 -2.70
CA ILE A 53 4.70 -12.42 -3.46
C ILE A 53 5.83 -13.41 -3.20
N THR A 54 6.31 -14.06 -4.26
CA THR A 54 7.54 -14.85 -4.20
C THR A 54 8.71 -13.91 -4.48
N SER A 55 9.59 -13.77 -3.49
CA SER A 55 10.77 -12.90 -3.57
C SER A 55 11.65 -13.27 -4.76
N ASP A 56 12.17 -12.25 -5.47
CA ASP A 56 13.26 -12.41 -6.43
C ASP A 56 14.65 -12.26 -5.81
N GLY A 57 14.72 -11.98 -4.49
CA GLY A 57 15.96 -11.78 -3.75
C GLY A 57 16.71 -10.48 -4.08
N ALA A 58 16.14 -9.62 -4.93
CA ALA A 58 16.82 -8.42 -5.42
C ALA A 58 16.46 -7.14 -4.65
N ASP A 59 15.37 -7.16 -3.87
CA ASP A 59 14.79 -6.03 -3.15
C ASP A 59 14.79 -4.72 -3.96
N ARG A 60 14.32 -4.79 -5.20
CA ARG A 60 14.27 -3.65 -6.11
C ARG A 60 13.11 -2.75 -5.75
N TRP A 61 13.40 -1.50 -5.40
CA TRP A 61 12.40 -0.50 -5.02
C TRP A 61 11.81 0.22 -6.22
N VAL A 62 10.56 0.67 -6.08
CA VAL A 62 10.03 1.74 -6.94
C VAL A 62 10.86 3.01 -6.79
N GLU A 63 10.85 3.85 -7.81
CA GLU A 63 11.40 5.19 -7.69
C GLU A 63 10.56 6.00 -6.68
N LEU A 64 11.22 6.54 -5.66
CA LEU A 64 10.58 7.34 -4.63
C LEU A 64 10.83 8.82 -4.93
N GLU A 65 9.77 9.54 -5.27
CA GLU A 65 9.84 10.97 -5.45
C GLU A 65 9.85 11.68 -4.09
N ALA A 66 10.94 12.40 -3.80
CA ALA A 66 10.96 13.31 -2.67
C ALA A 66 9.89 14.39 -2.90
N PRO A 67 8.98 14.64 -1.94
CA PRO A 67 7.90 15.60 -2.09
C PRO A 67 8.41 17.05 -1.92
N GLY A 68 9.40 17.47 -2.73
CA GLY A 68 9.95 18.82 -2.73
C GLY A 68 10.12 19.43 -1.33
N LYS A 69 9.77 20.71 -1.20
CA LYS A 69 9.61 21.38 0.10
C LYS A 69 8.15 21.25 0.55
N PRO A 70 7.85 20.62 1.70
CA PRO A 70 6.47 20.48 2.18
C PRO A 70 5.72 21.80 2.31
N GLU A 71 6.41 22.89 2.63
CA GLU A 71 5.85 24.23 2.80
C GLU A 71 5.35 24.83 1.48
N ALA A 72 5.77 24.28 0.34
CA ALA A 72 5.33 24.69 -0.99
C ALA A 72 4.09 23.93 -1.47
N LEU A 73 3.62 22.93 -0.72
CA LEU A 73 2.46 22.11 -1.08
C LEU A 73 1.20 22.62 -0.37
N SER A 74 0.08 22.61 -1.08
CA SER A 74 -1.23 22.81 -0.48
C SER A 74 -1.61 21.64 0.43
N VAL A 75 -2.52 21.89 1.38
CA VAL A 75 -3.09 20.84 2.25
C VAL A 75 -3.64 19.67 1.41
N LYS A 76 -4.32 19.96 0.30
CA LYS A 76 -4.87 18.93 -0.59
C LYS A 76 -3.78 18.05 -1.22
N GLU A 77 -2.66 18.65 -1.64
CA GLU A 77 -1.53 17.89 -2.21
C GLU A 77 -0.83 17.05 -1.15
N ILE A 78 -0.66 17.58 0.06
CA ILE A 78 -0.11 16.83 1.19
C ILE A 78 -0.99 15.63 1.53
N LEU A 79 -2.30 15.84 1.70
CA LEU A 79 -3.25 14.75 1.98
C LEU A 79 -3.29 13.72 0.86
N GLY A 80 -3.21 14.17 -0.41
CA GLY A 80 -3.10 13.30 -1.57
C GLY A 80 -1.85 12.41 -1.51
N LYS A 81 -0.67 12.99 -1.20
CA LYS A 81 0.57 12.23 -1.05
C LYS A 81 0.51 11.24 0.12
N ILE A 82 -0.06 11.64 1.26
CA ILE A 82 -0.26 10.76 2.43
C ILE A 82 -1.18 9.58 2.07
N ARG A 83 -2.25 9.83 1.31
CA ARG A 83 -3.16 8.80 0.80
C ARG A 83 -2.42 7.85 -0.15
N GLU A 84 -1.74 8.37 -1.16
CA GLU A 84 -1.01 7.53 -2.14
C GLU A 84 0.07 6.68 -1.48
N ALA A 85 0.74 7.18 -0.43
CA ALA A 85 1.70 6.42 0.35
C ALA A 85 1.07 5.30 1.21
N GLY A 86 -0.27 5.20 1.29
CA GLY A 86 -0.95 4.19 2.08
C GLY A 86 -0.78 4.37 3.60
N MET A 87 -0.50 5.59 4.05
CA MET A 87 -0.22 5.86 5.46
C MET A 87 -1.46 5.68 6.35
N VAL A 88 -1.26 4.97 7.47
CA VAL A 88 -2.28 4.70 8.49
C VAL A 88 -1.79 5.09 9.88
N GLY A 89 -2.71 5.33 10.80
CA GLY A 89 -2.39 5.62 12.19
C GLY A 89 -1.88 4.39 12.95
N LEU A 90 -0.78 4.56 13.69
CA LEU A 90 -0.14 3.48 14.48
C LEU A 90 -0.77 3.25 15.87
N GLY A 91 -1.94 3.85 16.15
CA GLY A 91 -2.64 3.74 17.43
C GLY A 91 -3.44 2.45 17.63
N GLY A 92 -3.36 1.49 16.70
CA GLY A 92 -3.99 0.17 16.79
C GLY A 92 -5.12 -0.07 15.77
N ALA A 93 -5.91 0.95 15.45
CA ALA A 93 -7.02 0.81 14.50
C ALA A 93 -6.63 0.95 13.01
N THR A 94 -5.37 1.29 12.73
CA THR A 94 -4.84 1.52 11.36
C THR A 94 -5.73 2.43 10.51
N PHE A 95 -6.33 3.45 11.12
CA PHE A 95 -7.23 4.39 10.44
C PHE A 95 -6.44 5.22 9.40
N PRO A 96 -6.96 5.41 8.16
CA PRO A 96 -6.24 6.14 7.12
C PRO A 96 -5.86 7.56 7.53
N THR A 97 -4.58 7.90 7.48
CA THR A 97 -4.06 9.15 8.04
C THR A 97 -4.60 10.38 7.30
N HIS A 98 -4.77 10.30 5.98
CA HIS A 98 -5.30 11.39 5.16
C HIS A 98 -6.77 11.71 5.42
N VAL A 99 -7.53 10.83 6.09
CA VAL A 99 -8.91 11.10 6.53
C VAL A 99 -8.92 11.78 7.89
N LYS A 100 -7.89 11.53 8.71
CA LYS A 100 -7.76 12.07 10.07
C LYS A 100 -7.26 13.52 10.08
N LEU A 101 -6.36 13.87 9.16
CA LEU A 101 -5.74 15.19 9.01
C LEU A 101 -6.60 16.10 8.14
#